data_AF-A0A932K0R6-F1
#
_entry.id   AF-A0A932K0R6-F1
#
_cell.length_a   1.000
_cell.length_b   1.000
_cell.length_c   1.000
_cell.angle_alpha   90.00
_cell.angle_beta   90.00
_cell.angle_gamma   90.00
#
_symmetry.space_group_name_H-M   'P 1'
#
loop_
_entity.id
_entity.type
_entity.pdbx_description
1 polymer ?
#
loop_
_entity_poly.entity_id
_entity_poly.type
_entity_poly.pdbx_seq_one_letter_code
_entity_poly.pdbx_strand_id
1 'polypeptide(L)'
;MSTGTNWPARFAEMVDFVGLSEEDRQLIKASAPLIIAHTDHLNDIVYDRLLQYPQARKFFVTDDDRPDIKRIEANKHTMISWLLATASAPLNEGFVRFLVSISQMHRNIPIHRPHLGPVAPRYIIGIIAYYQTAIAELLRQNMSDTAQVLRTSMAWNKWLMVGLELLLTGYLAHDQED
;
A
#
# COMPACT_ATOMS: atom_id res chain seq x y z
N MET A 1 20.83 -1.94 -25.24
CA MET A 1 20.15 -0.92 -24.43
C MET A 1 19.06 -1.66 -23.67
N SER A 2 19.16 -1.79 -22.34
CA SER A 2 18.08 -2.40 -21.56
C SER A 2 16.85 -1.48 -21.71
N THR A 3 15.82 -1.97 -22.37
CA THR A 3 14.52 -1.30 -22.43
C THR A 3 13.95 -1.39 -21.02
N GLY A 4 14.15 -0.34 -20.21
CA GLY A 4 13.59 -0.27 -18.87
C GLY A 4 12.10 -0.56 -18.89
N THR A 5 11.60 -1.27 -17.88
CA THR A 5 10.18 -1.66 -17.79
C THR A 5 9.27 -0.44 -17.89
N ASN A 6 8.31 -0.50 -18.81
CA ASN A 6 7.31 0.56 -18.99
C ASN A 6 6.23 0.45 -17.90
N TRP A 7 6.51 1.00 -16.72
CA TRP A 7 5.59 0.98 -15.58
C TRP A 7 4.22 1.60 -15.87
N PRO A 8 4.10 2.75 -16.59
CA PRO A 8 2.80 3.29 -16.97
C PRO A 8 1.95 2.32 -17.79
N ALA A 9 2.54 1.62 -18.77
CA ALA A 9 1.81 0.64 -19.58
C ALA A 9 1.34 -0.56 -18.73
N ARG A 10 2.21 -1.07 -17.86
CA ARG A 10 1.89 -2.20 -16.98
C ARG A 10 0.80 -1.86 -15.96
N PHE A 11 0.83 -0.63 -15.43
CA PHE A 11 -0.23 -0.10 -14.58
C PHE A 11 -1.57 0.00 -15.33
N ALA A 12 -1.56 0.52 -16.56
CA ALA A 12 -2.77 0.60 -17.39
C ALA A 12 -3.35 -0.79 -17.70
N GLU A 13 -2.49 -1.78 -18.00
CA GLU A 13 -2.88 -3.17 -18.17
C GLU A 13 -3.53 -3.74 -16.91
N MET A 14 -2.96 -3.48 -15.73
CA MET A 14 -3.55 -3.96 -14.47
C MET A 14 -4.89 -3.30 -14.15
N VAL A 15 -5.05 -1.99 -14.45
CA VAL A 15 -6.33 -1.27 -14.34
C VAL A 15 -7.40 -1.91 -15.21
N ASP A 16 -7.06 -2.24 -16.46
CA ASP A 16 -7.96 -2.91 -17.41
C ASP A 16 -8.30 -4.34 -16.94
N PHE A 17 -7.28 -5.12 -16.56
CA PHE A 17 -7.42 -6.51 -16.13
C PHE A 17 -8.38 -6.69 -14.94
N VAL A 18 -8.29 -5.81 -13.92
CA VAL A 18 -9.20 -5.87 -12.77
C VAL A 18 -10.59 -5.26 -13.05
N GLY A 19 -10.77 -4.68 -14.23
CA GLY A 19 -11.98 -3.99 -14.65
C GLY A 19 -12.30 -2.80 -13.74
N LEU A 20 -11.32 -1.96 -13.40
CA LEU A 20 -11.54 -0.75 -12.61
C LEU A 20 -12.17 0.33 -13.50
N SER A 21 -13.47 0.58 -13.33
CA SER A 21 -14.20 1.56 -14.14
C SER A 21 -14.09 2.99 -13.59
N GLU A 22 -14.59 3.97 -14.35
CA GLU A 22 -14.70 5.33 -13.83
C GLU A 22 -15.72 5.41 -12.69
N GLU A 23 -16.81 4.63 -12.73
CA GLU A 23 -17.76 4.53 -11.61
C GLU A 23 -17.08 4.01 -10.33
N ASP A 24 -16.21 2.99 -10.44
CA ASP A 24 -15.42 2.52 -9.31
C ASP A 24 -14.55 3.64 -8.74
N ARG A 25 -13.87 4.42 -9.61
CA ARG A 25 -13.05 5.56 -9.18
C ARG A 25 -13.87 6.65 -8.50
N GLN A 26 -15.10 6.92 -8.96
CA GLN A 26 -15.98 7.88 -8.31
C GLN A 26 -16.44 7.38 -6.94
N LEU A 27 -16.71 6.08 -6.77
CA LEU A 27 -17.02 5.48 -5.47
C LEU A 27 -15.83 5.61 -4.50
N ILE A 28 -14.61 5.37 -4.97
CA ILE A 28 -13.39 5.54 -4.18
C ILE A 28 -13.25 7.00 -3.72
N LYS A 29 -13.34 7.96 -4.64
CA LYS A 29 -13.23 9.39 -4.33
C LYS A 29 -14.33 9.87 -3.39
N ALA A 30 -15.57 9.42 -3.59
CA ALA A 30 -16.70 9.81 -2.76
C ALA A 30 -16.59 9.27 -1.32
N SER A 31 -16.01 8.07 -1.15
CA SER A 31 -15.79 7.46 0.16
C SER A 31 -14.44 7.81 0.80
N ALA A 32 -13.50 8.40 0.05
CA ALA A 32 -12.19 8.79 0.54
C ALA A 32 -12.21 9.64 1.82
N PRO A 33 -13.08 10.67 1.98
CA PRO A 33 -13.10 11.46 3.22
C PRO A 33 -13.35 10.61 4.48
N LEU A 34 -14.23 9.60 4.38
CA LEU A 34 -14.50 8.66 5.48
C LEU A 34 -13.24 7.87 5.83
N ILE A 35 -12.53 7.35 4.84
CA ILE A 35 -11.32 6.55 5.06
C ILE A 35 -10.19 7.43 5.64
N ILE A 36 -10.02 8.63 5.07
CA ILE A 36 -8.99 9.59 5.49
C ILE A 36 -9.17 9.98 6.96
N ALA A 37 -10.41 10.19 7.41
CA ALA A 37 -10.71 10.51 8.81
C ALA A 37 -10.29 9.42 9.81
N HIS A 38 -10.02 8.19 9.35
CA HIS A 38 -9.61 7.06 10.17
C HIS A 38 -8.14 6.65 9.96
N THR A 39 -7.36 7.41 9.19
CA THR A 39 -6.01 6.99 8.77
C THR A 39 -5.07 6.73 9.95
N ASP A 40 -5.08 7.59 10.97
CA ASP A 40 -4.20 7.44 12.14
C ASP A 40 -4.46 6.11 12.86
N HIS A 41 -5.74 5.81 13.13
CA HIS A 41 -6.15 4.58 13.78
C HIS A 41 -5.83 3.33 12.94
N LEU A 42 -6.06 3.39 11.62
CA LEU A 42 -5.71 2.31 10.71
C LEU A 42 -4.20 2.02 10.76
N ASN A 43 -3.38 3.07 10.78
CA ASN A 43 -1.93 2.95 10.80
C ASN A 43 -1.43 2.42 12.15
N ASP A 44 -1.98 2.87 13.27
CA ASP A 44 -1.64 2.36 14.60
C ASP A 44 -1.77 0.83 14.66
N ILE A 45 -2.89 0.30 14.17
CA ILE A 45 -3.12 -1.16 14.12
C ILE A 45 -2.09 -1.87 13.23
N VAL A 46 -1.70 -1.26 12.09
CA VAL A 46 -0.66 -1.84 11.23
C VAL A 46 0.66 -1.96 11.99
N TYR A 47 1.11 -0.90 12.68
CA TYR A 47 2.38 -0.94 13.40
C TYR A 47 2.33 -1.86 14.63
N ASP A 48 1.21 -1.89 15.36
CA ASP A 48 1.00 -2.84 16.44
C ASP A 48 1.15 -4.29 15.95
N ARG A 49 0.58 -4.60 14.78
CA ARG A 49 0.75 -5.92 14.14
C ARG A 49 2.19 -6.16 13.73
N LEU A 50 2.83 -5.22 13.04
CA LEU A 50 4.22 -5.39 12.57
C LEU A 50 5.20 -5.67 13.72
N LEU A 51 5.01 -5.02 14.86
CA LEU A 51 5.83 -5.21 16.06
C LEU A 51 5.68 -6.61 16.69
N GLN A 52 4.59 -7.32 16.43
CA GLN A 52 4.38 -8.70 16.91
C GLN A 52 5.16 -9.75 16.10
N TYR A 53 5.64 -9.42 14.89
CA TYR A 53 6.34 -10.38 14.03
C TYR A 53 7.84 -10.06 13.96
N PRO A 54 8.74 -10.94 14.44
CA PRO A 54 10.18 -10.64 14.52
C PRO A 54 10.81 -10.16 13.20
N GLN A 55 10.40 -10.73 12.07
CA GLN A 55 10.93 -10.37 10.75
C GLN A 55 10.46 -9.00 10.24
N ALA A 56 9.36 -8.45 10.76
CA ALA A 56 8.91 -7.09 10.49
C ALA A 56 9.39 -6.12 11.58
N ARG A 57 9.25 -6.51 12.86
CA ARG A 57 9.74 -5.79 14.05
C ARG A 57 11.16 -5.26 13.91
N LYS A 58 12.09 -6.07 13.35
CA LYS A 58 13.51 -5.71 13.23
C LYS A 58 13.78 -4.37 12.52
N PHE A 59 12.84 -3.89 11.69
CA PHE A 59 12.96 -2.60 11.01
C PHE A 59 12.64 -1.41 11.93
N PHE A 60 11.91 -1.65 13.02
CA PHE A 60 11.28 -0.65 13.90
C PHE A 60 11.75 -0.71 15.36
N VAL A 61 12.85 -1.43 15.61
CA VAL A 61 13.49 -1.48 16.94
C VAL A 61 14.89 -0.87 16.91
N THR A 62 15.36 -0.51 18.11
CA THR A 62 16.74 -0.15 18.42
C THR A 62 17.60 -1.40 18.59
N ASP A 63 18.92 -1.22 18.77
CA ASP A 63 19.88 -2.33 18.90
C ASP A 63 19.62 -3.21 20.15
N ASP A 64 18.89 -2.70 21.14
CA ASP A 64 18.45 -3.41 22.36
C ASP A 64 17.01 -4.00 22.24
N ASP A 65 16.50 -4.16 21.01
CA ASP A 65 15.17 -4.72 20.68
C ASP A 65 13.98 -3.94 21.27
N ARG A 66 14.16 -2.65 21.59
CA ARG A 66 13.08 -1.75 22.03
C ARG A 66 12.45 -1.02 20.85
N PRO A 67 11.14 -0.72 20.86
CA PRO A 67 10.51 0.06 19.80
C PRO A 67 11.17 1.43 19.59
N ASP A 68 11.59 1.71 18.35
CA ASP A 68 12.10 3.01 17.92
C ASP A 68 10.92 3.92 17.58
N ILE A 69 10.39 4.60 18.60
CA ILE A 69 9.19 5.45 18.49
C ILE A 69 9.34 6.51 17.41
N LYS A 70 10.51 7.16 17.31
CA LYS A 70 10.75 8.21 16.31
C LYS A 70 10.65 7.64 14.89
N ARG A 71 11.21 6.45 14.66
CA ARG A 71 11.12 5.78 13.37
C ARG A 71 9.70 5.32 13.05
N ILE A 72 9.00 4.76 14.02
CA ILE A 72 7.61 4.33 13.87
C ILE A 72 6.74 5.52 13.44
N GLU A 73 6.84 6.66 14.13
CA GLU A 73 6.06 7.86 13.81
C GLU A 73 6.40 8.47 12.44
N ALA A 74 7.69 8.47 12.06
CA ALA A 74 8.10 8.90 10.72
C ALA A 74 7.51 7.98 9.62
N ASN A 75 7.51 6.68 9.87
CA ASN A 75 6.96 5.69 8.94
C ASN A 75 5.41 5.70 8.92
N LYS A 76 4.74 6.08 10.01
CA LYS A 76 3.29 6.36 9.99
C LYS A 76 2.98 7.54 9.06
N HIS A 77 3.74 8.63 9.13
CA HIS A 77 3.55 9.79 8.24
C HIS A 77 3.69 9.44 6.75
N THR A 78 4.64 8.59 6.38
CA THR A 78 4.79 8.15 4.99
C THR A 78 3.65 7.23 4.56
N MET A 79 3.15 6.38 5.47
CA MET A 79 1.96 5.55 5.22
C MET A 79 0.69 6.40 5.03
N ILE A 80 0.49 7.44 5.85
CA ILE A 80 -0.59 8.44 5.66
C ILE A 80 -0.48 9.07 4.27
N SER A 81 0.73 9.51 3.90
CA SER A 81 0.98 10.14 2.59
C SER A 81 0.63 9.20 1.43
N TRP A 82 0.97 7.92 1.55
CA TRP A 82 0.58 6.89 0.58
C TRP A 82 -0.94 6.71 0.51
N LEU A 83 -1.63 6.62 1.64
CA LEU A 83 -3.09 6.45 1.66
C LEU A 83 -3.80 7.67 1.07
N LEU A 84 -3.35 8.89 1.38
CA LEU A 84 -3.89 10.13 0.80
C LEU A 84 -3.73 10.17 -0.72
N ALA A 85 -2.54 9.84 -1.22
CA ALA A 85 -2.30 9.77 -2.67
C ALA A 85 -3.22 8.72 -3.33
N THR A 86 -3.33 7.54 -2.70
CA THR A 86 -4.17 6.43 -3.16
C THR A 86 -5.65 6.81 -3.16
N ALA A 87 -6.13 7.53 -2.15
CA ALA A 87 -7.53 7.91 -1.99
C ALA A 87 -8.04 8.87 -3.09
N SER A 88 -7.14 9.54 -3.81
CA SER A 88 -7.50 10.35 -4.98
C SER A 88 -7.73 9.52 -6.27
N ALA A 89 -7.49 8.20 -6.23
CA ALA A 89 -7.57 7.27 -7.35
C ALA A 89 -6.93 7.77 -8.65
N PRO A 90 -5.66 8.24 -8.65
CA PRO A 90 -5.02 8.82 -9.82
C PRO A 90 -4.62 7.74 -10.85
N LEU A 91 -4.76 8.05 -12.15
CA LEU A 91 -4.28 7.20 -13.24
C LEU A 91 -3.07 7.79 -13.98
N ASN A 92 -2.39 8.76 -13.36
CA ASN A 92 -1.30 9.48 -14.00
C ASN A 92 0.06 8.84 -13.69
N GLU A 93 1.05 9.12 -14.55
CA GLU A 93 2.40 8.60 -14.39
C GLU A 93 3.10 9.07 -13.11
N GLY A 94 2.71 10.21 -12.55
CA GLY A 94 3.26 10.71 -11.28
C GLY A 94 2.98 9.74 -10.14
N PHE A 95 1.76 9.22 -10.07
CA PHE A 95 1.38 8.19 -9.11
C PHE A 95 2.10 6.86 -9.35
N VAL A 96 2.25 6.45 -10.62
CA VAL A 96 3.01 5.25 -10.98
C VAL A 96 4.45 5.36 -10.47
N ARG A 97 5.14 6.48 -10.76
CA ARG A 97 6.51 6.74 -10.27
C ARG A 97 6.58 6.74 -8.74
N PHE A 98 5.57 7.29 -8.08
CA PHE A 98 5.48 7.28 -6.62
C PHE A 98 5.43 5.86 -6.04
N LEU A 99 4.56 4.98 -6.56
CA LEU A 99 4.45 3.60 -6.09
C LEU A 99 5.71 2.76 -6.37
N VAL A 100 6.32 2.91 -7.56
CA VAL A 100 7.59 2.25 -7.89
C VAL A 100 8.71 2.70 -6.94
N SER A 101 8.76 3.98 -6.60
CA SER A 101 9.73 4.51 -5.62
C SER A 101 9.53 3.89 -4.23
N ILE A 102 8.27 3.71 -3.80
CA ILE A 102 7.96 3.00 -2.55
C ILE A 102 8.45 1.54 -2.60
N SER A 103 8.24 0.84 -3.71
CA SER A 103 8.71 -0.53 -3.88
C SER A 103 10.23 -0.62 -3.72
N GLN A 104 10.97 0.27 -4.38
CA GLN A 104 12.43 0.35 -4.28
C GLN A 104 12.89 0.63 -2.84
N MET A 105 12.23 1.53 -2.11
CA MET A 105 12.57 1.80 -0.71
C MET A 105 12.47 0.57 0.18
N HIS A 106 11.47 -0.30 -0.02
CA HIS A 106 11.29 -1.51 0.79
C HIS A 106 12.21 -2.67 0.36
N ARG A 107 12.68 -2.64 -0.89
CA ARG A 107 13.67 -3.60 -1.42
C ARG A 107 15.11 -3.25 -1.05
N ASN A 108 15.43 -1.97 -0.90
CA ASN A 108 16.79 -1.52 -0.68
C ASN A 108 17.29 -1.88 0.73
N ILE A 109 18.55 -2.30 0.80
CA ILE A 109 19.25 -2.53 2.07
C ILE A 109 19.63 -1.15 2.63
N PRO A 110 19.20 -0.79 3.86
CA PRO A 110 19.53 0.52 4.42
C PRO A 110 21.05 0.66 4.64
N ILE A 111 21.67 1.72 4.10
CA ILE A 111 23.12 1.97 4.21
C ILE A 111 23.57 2.02 5.69
N HIS A 112 22.75 2.62 6.56
CA HIS A 112 23.05 2.75 7.98
C HIS A 112 22.75 1.48 8.80
N ARG A 113 22.12 0.46 8.20
CA ARG A 113 21.81 -0.83 8.84
C ARG A 113 21.99 -1.97 7.84
N PRO A 114 23.24 -2.22 7.36
CA PRO A 114 23.51 -3.17 6.28
C PRO A 114 23.23 -4.63 6.66
N HIS A 115 23.11 -4.91 7.96
CA HIS A 115 22.69 -6.23 8.48
C HIS A 115 21.19 -6.51 8.29
N LEU A 116 20.38 -5.48 8.03
CA LEU A 116 18.97 -5.66 7.69
C LEU A 116 18.83 -5.96 6.20
N GLY A 117 18.37 -7.17 5.89
CA GLY A 117 17.92 -7.52 4.54
C GLY A 117 16.67 -6.73 4.10
N PRO A 118 16.21 -6.91 2.85
CA PRO A 118 14.99 -6.29 2.35
C PRO A 118 13.76 -6.66 3.20
N VAL A 119 12.75 -5.79 3.19
CA VAL A 119 11.43 -6.09 3.77
C VAL A 119 10.82 -7.25 2.98
N ALA A 120 10.43 -8.34 3.64
CA ALA A 120 9.83 -9.47 2.93
C ALA A 120 8.49 -9.05 2.26
N PRO A 121 8.25 -9.37 0.97
CA PRO A 121 7.09 -8.89 0.21
C PRO A 121 5.75 -9.32 0.81
N ARG A 122 5.71 -10.43 1.54
CA ARG A 122 4.53 -10.89 2.29
C ARG A 122 3.97 -9.86 3.27
N TYR A 123 4.81 -8.96 3.80
CA TYR A 123 4.34 -7.89 4.70
C TYR A 123 3.64 -6.77 3.92
N ILE A 124 4.07 -6.47 2.70
CA ILE A 124 3.37 -5.53 1.80
C ILE A 124 1.99 -6.10 1.44
N ILE A 125 1.96 -7.37 1.03
CA ILE A 125 0.71 -8.09 0.72
C ILE A 125 -0.24 -8.09 1.93
N GLY A 126 0.28 -8.42 3.12
CA GLY A 126 -0.52 -8.45 4.35
C GLY A 126 -1.07 -7.08 4.76
N ILE A 127 -0.29 -6.01 4.58
CA ILE A 127 -0.75 -4.63 4.83
C ILE A 127 -1.87 -4.25 3.87
N ILE A 128 -1.73 -4.55 2.57
CA ILE A 128 -2.79 -4.28 1.60
C ILE A 128 -4.07 -5.06 1.93
N ALA A 129 -3.95 -6.35 2.27
CA ALA A 129 -5.10 -7.15 2.71
C ALA A 129 -5.77 -6.57 3.98
N TYR A 130 -4.99 -6.05 4.92
CA TYR A 130 -5.51 -5.36 6.09
C TYR A 130 -6.31 -4.12 5.70
N TYR A 131 -5.76 -3.21 4.86
CA TYR A 131 -6.52 -2.03 4.41
C TYR A 131 -7.79 -2.40 3.66
N GLN A 132 -7.76 -3.41 2.78
CA GLN A 132 -8.96 -3.88 2.07
C GLN A 132 -10.09 -4.25 3.04
N THR A 133 -9.78 -5.04 4.07
CA THR A 133 -10.77 -5.50 5.05
C THR A 133 -11.21 -4.39 6.01
N ALA A 134 -10.29 -3.53 6.45
CA ALA A 134 -10.60 -2.42 7.33
C ALA A 134 -11.46 -1.35 6.63
N ILE A 135 -11.18 -1.05 5.36
CA ILE A 135 -12.00 -0.14 4.55
C ILE A 135 -13.41 -0.71 4.35
N ALA A 136 -13.52 -2.00 4.00
CA ALA A 136 -14.83 -2.64 3.84
C ALA A 136 -15.68 -2.56 5.14
N GLU A 137 -15.04 -2.75 6.29
CA GLU A 137 -15.71 -2.63 7.58
C GLU A 137 -16.11 -1.17 7.89
N LEU A 138 -15.25 -0.20 7.62
CA LEU A 138 -15.59 1.22 7.77
C LEU A 138 -16.78 1.62 6.91
N LEU A 139 -16.82 1.16 5.66
CA LEU A 139 -17.95 1.41 4.76
C LEU A 139 -19.24 0.78 5.32
N ARG A 140 -19.18 -0.48 5.76
CA ARG A 140 -20.31 -1.19 6.36
C ARG A 140 -20.87 -0.50 7.61
N GLN A 141 -20.01 0.10 8.43
CA GLN A 141 -20.40 0.79 9.65
C GLN A 141 -21.00 2.18 9.41
N ASN A 142 -20.59 2.86 8.33
CA ASN A 142 -20.90 4.28 8.13
C ASN A 142 -21.86 4.56 6.95
N MET A 143 -22.23 3.54 6.19
CA MET A 143 -23.18 3.68 5.06
C MET A 143 -24.40 2.79 5.28
N SER A 144 -25.58 3.31 4.96
CA SER A 144 -26.86 2.61 5.15
C SER A 144 -27.25 1.71 3.96
N ASP A 145 -26.90 2.10 2.73
CA ASP A 145 -27.19 1.29 1.54
C ASP A 145 -26.19 0.13 1.40
N THR A 146 -26.66 -1.08 1.69
CA THR A 146 -25.86 -2.31 1.58
C THR A 146 -25.34 -2.56 0.17
N ALA A 147 -26.11 -2.24 -0.87
CA ALA A 147 -25.68 -2.42 -2.25
C ALA A 147 -24.57 -1.42 -2.60
N GLN A 148 -24.66 -0.18 -2.09
CA GLN A 148 -23.59 0.80 -2.25
C GLN A 148 -22.33 0.41 -1.46
N VAL A 149 -22.45 -0.10 -0.23
CA VAL A 149 -21.32 -0.63 0.56
C VAL A 149 -20.57 -1.70 -0.22
N LEU A 150 -21.29 -2.68 -0.78
CA LEU A 150 -20.69 -3.76 -1.55
C LEU A 150 -19.93 -3.22 -2.77
N ARG A 151 -20.56 -2.37 -3.58
CA ARG A 151 -19.92 -1.80 -4.78
C ARG A 151 -18.68 -0.97 -4.40
N THR A 152 -18.77 -0.12 -3.38
CA THR A 152 -17.63 0.69 -2.93
C THR A 152 -16.50 -0.16 -2.38
N SER A 153 -16.81 -1.24 -1.65
CA SER A 153 -15.80 -2.19 -1.15
C SER A 153 -15.09 -2.92 -2.28
N MET A 154 -15.83 -3.32 -3.33
CA MET A 154 -15.26 -3.92 -4.53
C MET A 154 -14.34 -2.95 -5.28
N ALA A 155 -14.75 -1.68 -5.42
CA ALA A 155 -13.95 -0.64 -6.04
C ALA A 155 -12.61 -0.44 -5.31
N TRP A 156 -12.64 -0.29 -3.98
CA TRP A 156 -11.42 -0.20 -3.17
C TRP A 156 -10.55 -1.45 -3.26
N ASN A 157 -11.15 -2.64 -3.30
CA ASN A 157 -10.40 -3.89 -3.45
C ASN A 157 -9.62 -3.90 -4.76
N LYS A 158 -10.29 -3.66 -5.90
CA LYS A 158 -9.65 -3.54 -7.22
C LYS A 158 -8.51 -2.53 -7.19
N TRP A 159 -8.78 -1.35 -6.65
CA TRP A 159 -7.82 -0.25 -6.64
C TRP A 159 -6.56 -0.54 -5.81
N LEU A 160 -6.73 -1.14 -4.63
CA LEU A 160 -5.60 -1.56 -3.80
C LEU A 160 -4.79 -2.69 -4.46
N MET A 161 -5.42 -3.58 -5.22
CA MET A 161 -4.72 -4.63 -5.99
C MET A 161 -3.92 -4.05 -7.16
N VAL A 162 -4.47 -3.05 -7.86
CA VAL A 162 -3.73 -2.31 -8.90
C VAL A 162 -2.49 -1.66 -8.30
N GLY A 163 -2.62 -0.99 -7.16
CA GLY A 163 -1.48 -0.40 -6.46
C GLY A 163 -0.46 -1.42 -5.97
N LEU A 164 -0.92 -2.59 -5.51
CA LEU A 164 -0.06 -3.66 -5.00
C LEU A 164 0.92 -4.19 -6.06
N GLU A 165 0.50 -4.30 -7.32
CA GLU A 165 1.38 -4.71 -8.42
C GLU A 165 2.64 -3.82 -8.47
N LEU A 166 2.44 -2.50 -8.50
CA LEU A 166 3.54 -1.54 -8.52
C LEU A 166 4.37 -1.55 -7.24
N LEU A 167 3.74 -1.73 -6.08
CA LEU A 167 4.43 -1.86 -4.79
C LEU A 167 5.32 -3.11 -4.72
N LEU A 168 5.06 -4.14 -5.53
CA LEU A 168 5.83 -5.37 -5.58
C LEU A 168 6.94 -5.39 -6.65
N THR A 169 7.03 -4.37 -7.49
CA THR A 169 7.94 -4.35 -8.65
C THR A 169 9.42 -4.54 -8.31
N GLY A 170 9.91 -3.92 -7.25
CA GLY A 170 11.29 -4.07 -6.76
C GLY A 170 11.62 -5.48 -6.25
N TYR A 171 10.61 -6.31 -5.99
CA TYR A 171 10.77 -7.71 -5.60
C TYR A 171 10.76 -8.66 -6.79
N LEU A 172 9.99 -8.32 -7.83
CA LEU A 172 9.72 -9.18 -9.00
C LEU A 172 10.72 -8.98 -10.15
N ALA A 173 11.54 -7.92 -10.09
CA ALA A 173 12.48 -7.57 -11.17
C ALA A 173 13.64 -8.57 -11.38
N HIS A 174 13.72 -9.67 -10.63
CA HIS A 174 14.75 -10.70 -10.77
C HIS A 174 14.27 -12.04 -11.34
N ASP A 175 13.00 -12.18 -11.75
CA ASP A 175 12.53 -13.40 -12.43
C ASP A 175 12.68 -13.35 -13.97
N GLN A 176 13.44 -12.38 -14.51
CA GLN A 176 13.67 -12.22 -15.96
C GLN A 176 15.17 -12.23 -16.36
N GLU A 177 16.07 -12.66 -15.46
CA GLU A 177 17.50 -12.82 -15.76
C GLU A 177 17.94 -14.28 -15.98
N ASP A 178 16.99 -15.20 -16.23
CA ASP A 178 17.25 -16.56 -16.70
C ASP A 178 17.02 -16.71 -18.22
#